data_AF-A0A0A0KKN8-F1
#
_entry.id   AF-A0A0A0KKN8-F1
#
_cell.length_a   1.000
_cell.length_b   1.000
_cell.length_c   1.000
_cell.angle_alpha   90.00
_cell.angle_beta   90.00
_cell.angle_gamma   90.00
#
_symmetry.space_group_name_H-M   'P 1'
#
loop_
_entity.id
_entity.type
_entity.pdbx_description
1 polymer ?
#
loop_
_entity_poly.entity_id
_entity_poly.type
_entity_poly.pdbx_seq_one_letter_code
_entity_poly.pdbx_strand_id
1 'polypeptide(L)'
;MEAIYLIGSILTTFFTSLILSLTLPFRCFLRRFFFSTTPTPVSGIGSDSVTLYQGIVWHHRRRPVHHSFNYSVRYALIDLDLSPSPPSGHLSADQARRVASTSGPVFLLTIPASVGYEQNPLSLYYCYQTDQDSAQHLEKCIAEVTNTPWGERVTFVFNPSSDLVAKPLHVSPFMDMLGNWSIKSSAPGDYLHVTISVQHPELGDYFSATLKLKRVSPSFGSDHSSFFYLMPHKVAIWIYWHAFKLWWKGVQFLQHPRYTNPSYKADATIRDQQLQCCKRIGSSQNNQVSEIENKVDRNDRMNGNRKFTWTNAKWPWS
;
A
#
# COMPACT_ATOMS: atom_id res chain seq x y z
N MET A 1 22.28 -13.98 18.66
CA MET A 1 22.41 -13.87 17.18
C MET A 1 21.51 -12.77 16.63
N GLU A 2 20.19 -12.79 16.88
CA GLU A 2 19.24 -11.80 16.31
C GLU A 2 19.48 -10.35 16.75
N ALA A 3 19.77 -10.09 18.03
CA ALA A 3 20.00 -8.71 18.52
C ALA A 3 21.28 -8.08 17.94
N ILE A 4 22.34 -8.86 17.75
CA ILE A 4 23.60 -8.39 17.15
C ILE A 4 23.39 -8.06 15.68
N TYR A 5 22.69 -8.94 14.95
CA TYR A 5 22.30 -8.69 13.56
C TYR A 5 21.44 -7.43 13.42
N LEU A 6 20.48 -7.24 14.34
CA LEU A 6 19.63 -6.06 14.41
C LEU A 6 20.48 -4.78 14.58
N ILE A 7 21.37 -4.76 15.58
CA ILE A 7 22.24 -3.60 15.84
C ILE A 7 23.16 -3.33 14.66
N GLY A 8 23.82 -4.37 14.12
CA GLY A 8 24.76 -4.23 13.00
C GLY A 8 24.12 -3.63 11.76
N SER A 9 22.88 -4.02 11.48
CA SER A 9 22.14 -3.48 10.34
C SER A 9 21.57 -2.08 10.58
N ILE A 10 21.11 -1.75 11.79
CA ILE A 10 20.76 -0.36 12.14
C ILE A 10 21.98 0.55 11.92
N LEU A 11 23.16 0.12 12.38
CA LEU A 11 24.41 0.85 12.16
C LEU A 11 24.74 0.95 10.66
N THR A 12 24.60 -0.14 9.91
CA THR A 12 24.88 -0.17 8.46
C THR A 12 23.96 0.77 7.70
N THR A 13 22.66 0.77 7.99
CA THR A 13 21.67 1.70 7.44
C THR A 13 22.02 3.14 7.82
N PHE A 14 22.36 3.39 9.08
CA PHE A 14 22.74 4.73 9.54
C PHE A 14 23.94 5.29 8.75
N PHE A 15 25.03 4.52 8.64
CA PHE A 15 26.22 4.95 7.90
C PHE A 15 25.95 5.08 6.40
N THR A 16 25.22 4.13 5.80
CA THR A 16 24.83 4.20 4.39
C THR A 16 24.01 5.46 4.10
N SER A 17 23.00 5.73 4.93
CA SER A 17 22.16 6.91 4.79
C SER A 17 22.90 8.20 5.05
N LEU A 18 23.85 8.22 5.99
CA LEU A 18 24.70 9.38 6.25
C LEU A 18 25.57 9.69 5.03
N ILE A 19 26.28 8.70 4.48
CA ILE A 19 27.13 8.86 3.29
C ILE A 19 26.30 9.33 2.09
N LEU A 20 25.16 8.68 1.81
CA LEU A 20 24.30 9.04 0.69
C LEU A 20 23.65 10.43 0.88
N SER A 21 23.32 10.81 2.11
CA SER A 21 22.82 12.16 2.42
C SER A 21 23.87 13.24 2.14
N LEU A 22 25.12 13.01 2.55
CA LEU A 22 26.21 13.97 2.35
C LEU A 22 26.56 14.15 0.86
N THR A 23 26.37 13.11 0.04
CA THR A 23 26.62 13.17 -1.41
C THR A 23 25.44 13.74 -2.23
N LEU A 24 24.23 13.76 -1.67
CA LEU A 24 23.03 14.26 -2.35
C LEU A 24 23.16 15.70 -2.89
N PRO A 25 23.60 16.72 -2.11
CA PRO A 25 23.72 18.08 -2.63
C PRO A 25 24.74 18.17 -3.77
N PHE A 26 25.83 17.39 -3.71
CA PHE A 26 26.82 17.32 -4.79
C PHE A 26 26.20 16.73 -6.06
N ARG A 27 25.40 15.66 -5.95
CA ARG A 27 24.68 15.07 -7.09
C ARG A 27 23.67 16.03 -7.70
N CYS A 28 22.88 16.72 -6.87
CA CYS A 28 21.92 17.71 -7.35
C CYS A 28 22.63 18.89 -8.02
N PHE A 29 23.76 19.35 -7.46
CA PHE A 29 24.58 20.41 -8.05
C PHE A 29 25.17 20.01 -9.39
N LEU A 30 25.83 18.84 -9.48
CA LEU A 30 26.37 18.30 -10.74
C LEU A 30 25.29 18.15 -11.81
N ARG A 31 24.10 17.63 -11.45
CA ARG A 31 23.00 17.45 -12.40
C ARG A 31 22.49 18.78 -12.94
N ARG A 32 22.41 19.81 -12.09
CA ARG A 32 21.99 21.16 -12.49
C ARG A 32 23.03 21.86 -13.38
N PHE A 33 24.33 21.65 -13.13
CA PHE A 33 25.42 22.32 -13.85
C PHE A 33 25.82 21.62 -15.16
N PHE A 34 25.91 20.30 -15.18
CA PHE A 34 26.42 19.54 -16.34
C PHE A 34 25.33 19.00 -17.26
N PHE A 35 24.09 18.87 -16.79
CA PHE A 35 22.96 18.33 -17.56
C PHE A 35 21.80 19.33 -17.69
N SER A 36 22.13 20.60 -17.92
CA SER A 36 21.15 21.58 -18.41
C SER A 36 20.89 21.35 -19.91
N THR A 37 20.24 20.23 -20.24
CA THR A 37 19.60 20.12 -21.56
C THR A 37 18.25 20.83 -21.42
N THR A 38 18.12 21.99 -22.07
CA THR A 38 16.83 22.65 -22.29
C THR A 38 15.82 21.62 -22.83
N PRO A 39 14.66 21.39 -22.19
CA PRO A 39 13.59 20.67 -22.85
C PRO A 39 13.08 21.59 -23.97
N THR A 40 13.38 21.24 -25.21
CA THR A 40 12.66 21.79 -26.37
C THR A 40 11.17 21.52 -26.18
N PRO A 41 10.28 22.52 -26.32
CA PRO A 41 8.85 22.31 -26.20
C PRO A 41 8.37 21.60 -27.47
N VAL A 42 8.47 20.27 -27.49
CA VAL A 42 7.73 19.47 -28.45
C VAL A 42 6.33 19.32 -27.88
N SER A 43 5.40 19.98 -28.56
CA SER A 43 3.96 19.93 -28.36
C SER A 43 3.43 18.48 -28.32
N GLY A 44 2.79 18.12 -27.20
CA GLY A 44 1.91 16.96 -27.06
C GLY A 44 2.57 15.72 -26.43
N ILE A 45 2.05 15.30 -25.26
CA ILE A 45 2.41 14.11 -24.46
C ILE A 45 3.65 14.34 -23.56
N GLY A 46 3.42 14.99 -22.41
CA GLY A 46 4.44 15.22 -21.38
C GLY A 46 4.92 13.90 -20.75
N SER A 47 6.20 13.60 -20.94
CA SER A 47 6.90 12.38 -20.58
C SER A 47 7.31 12.31 -19.10
N ASP A 48 6.40 12.53 -18.16
CA ASP A 48 6.69 12.28 -16.75
C ASP A 48 5.92 11.02 -16.31
N SER A 49 6.59 9.88 -16.30
CA SER A 49 6.06 8.61 -15.79
C SER A 49 5.77 8.65 -14.28
N VAL A 50 6.09 9.75 -13.59
CA VAL A 50 5.96 9.89 -12.13
C VAL A 50 5.23 11.18 -11.78
N THR A 51 4.09 11.04 -11.11
CA THR A 51 3.37 12.15 -10.47
C THR A 51 3.66 12.16 -8.96
N LEU A 52 4.00 13.32 -8.40
CA LEU A 52 4.32 13.46 -6.98
C LEU A 52 3.09 13.85 -6.16
N TYR A 53 2.98 13.26 -4.98
CA TYR A 53 1.94 13.58 -3.99
C TYR A 53 2.57 13.88 -2.64
N GLN A 54 1.97 14.83 -1.92
CA GLN A 54 2.28 15.13 -0.53
C GLN A 54 0.99 15.18 0.28
N GLY A 55 1.04 14.73 1.53
CA GLY A 55 -0.11 14.79 2.39
C GLY A 55 0.14 14.21 3.78
N ILE A 56 -0.89 13.60 4.36
CA ILE A 56 -0.88 13.11 5.73
C ILE A 56 -1.45 11.69 5.82
N VAL A 57 -0.89 10.91 6.73
CA VAL A 57 -1.52 9.70 7.25
C VAL A 57 -2.09 10.03 8.62
N TRP A 58 -3.34 9.66 8.86
CA TRP A 58 -3.99 9.78 10.17
C TRP A 58 -4.35 8.39 10.69
N HIS A 59 -3.95 8.09 11.91
CA HIS A 59 -4.30 6.88 12.65
C HIS A 59 -5.19 7.26 13.81
N HIS A 60 -6.29 6.52 13.96
CA HIS A 60 -7.21 6.67 15.08
C HIS A 60 -7.54 5.29 15.64
N ARG A 61 -7.08 5.03 16.86
CA ARG A 61 -7.46 3.88 17.68
C ARG A 61 -8.46 4.35 18.74
N ARG A 62 -9.65 3.76 18.74
CA ARG A 62 -10.75 4.04 19.67
C ARG A 62 -10.71 3.13 20.91
N ARG A 63 -10.31 1.86 20.75
CA ARG A 63 -10.31 0.84 21.83
C ARG A 63 -9.08 -0.10 21.77
N PRO A 64 -8.75 -0.82 22.84
CA PRO A 64 -9.27 -0.65 24.21
C PRO A 64 -8.77 0.66 24.84
N VAL A 65 -7.60 1.16 24.41
CA VAL A 65 -7.06 2.46 24.82
C VAL A 65 -7.09 3.43 23.65
N HIS A 66 -7.62 4.63 23.88
CA HIS A 66 -7.66 5.67 22.86
C HIS A 66 -6.25 6.19 22.51
N HIS A 67 -5.94 6.23 21.22
CA HIS A 67 -4.67 6.75 20.71
C HIS A 67 -4.82 7.21 19.26
N SER A 68 -4.53 8.48 19.00
CA SER A 68 -4.66 9.07 17.67
C SER A 68 -3.44 9.92 17.34
N PHE A 69 -3.00 9.90 16.08
CA PHE A 69 -1.86 10.69 15.60
C PHE A 69 -1.89 10.82 14.09
N ASN A 70 -1.27 11.88 13.56
CA ASN A 70 -0.97 12.01 12.15
C ASN A 70 0.51 12.32 11.92
N TYR A 71 0.97 12.06 10.70
CA TYR A 71 2.30 12.45 10.24
C TYR A 71 2.27 12.74 8.74
N SER A 72 3.14 13.65 8.30
CA SER A 72 3.26 14.00 6.89
C SER A 72 3.94 12.88 6.10
N VAL A 73 3.46 12.66 4.88
CA VAL A 73 4.02 11.68 3.95
C VAL A 73 4.14 12.24 2.54
N ARG A 74 5.01 11.62 1.76
CA ARG A 74 5.19 11.89 0.33
C ARG A 74 5.16 10.56 -0.40
N TYR A 75 4.42 10.53 -1.50
CA TYR A 75 4.23 9.36 -2.34
C TYR A 75 4.54 9.69 -3.80
N ALA A 76 5.07 8.70 -4.52
CA ALA A 76 5.16 8.71 -5.97
C ALA A 76 4.01 7.89 -6.54
N LEU A 77 3.29 8.44 -7.52
CA LEU A 77 2.40 7.70 -8.39
C LEU A 77 3.13 7.45 -9.71
N ILE A 78 3.55 6.22 -9.94
CA ILE A 78 4.36 5.80 -11.08
C ILE A 78 3.44 5.13 -12.10
N ASP A 79 3.43 5.63 -13.32
CA ASP A 79 2.86 4.93 -14.47
C ASP A 79 3.78 3.76 -14.83
N LEU A 80 3.32 2.53 -14.57
CA LEU A 80 4.12 1.33 -14.78
C LEU A 80 4.25 0.96 -16.27
N ASP A 81 3.39 1.48 -17.14
CA ASP A 81 3.45 1.26 -18.58
C ASP A 81 4.47 2.18 -19.25
N LEU A 82 4.67 3.37 -18.69
CA LEU A 82 5.69 4.33 -19.12
C LEU A 82 7.02 4.17 -18.35
N SER A 83 7.10 3.26 -17.38
CA SER A 83 8.31 3.02 -16.59
C SER A 83 9.01 1.73 -17.05
N PRO A 84 10.13 1.82 -17.81
CA PRO A 84 10.82 0.64 -18.36
C PRO A 84 11.40 -0.30 -17.28
N SER A 85 11.62 0.22 -16.06
CA SER A 85 11.99 -0.56 -14.90
C SER A 85 11.08 -0.18 -13.70
N PRO A 86 10.15 -1.05 -13.27
CA PRO A 86 9.41 -0.80 -12.03
C PRO A 86 10.37 -0.80 -10.84
N PRO A 87 10.06 -0.08 -9.73
CA PRO A 87 10.92 -0.13 -8.56
C PRO A 87 11.03 -1.57 -8.04
N SER A 88 12.23 -1.93 -7.59
CA SER A 88 12.55 -3.32 -7.22
C SER A 88 11.60 -3.86 -6.16
N GLY A 89 11.12 -5.09 -6.36
CA GLY A 89 10.23 -5.75 -5.40
C GLY A 89 8.74 -5.44 -5.57
N HIS A 90 8.38 -4.58 -6.52
CA HIS A 90 6.99 -4.36 -6.94
C HIS A 90 6.61 -5.18 -8.19
N LEU A 91 5.31 -5.32 -8.42
CA LEU A 91 4.77 -5.95 -9.62
C LEU A 91 5.05 -5.09 -10.86
N SER A 92 5.33 -5.72 -12.00
CA SER A 92 5.25 -5.06 -13.30
C SER A 92 3.81 -4.76 -13.70
N ALA A 93 3.60 -3.87 -14.69
CA ALA A 93 2.27 -3.59 -15.23
C ALA A 93 1.53 -4.87 -15.68
N ASP A 94 2.21 -5.76 -16.40
CA ASP A 94 1.62 -7.02 -16.86
C ASP A 94 1.29 -7.98 -15.72
N GLN A 95 2.13 -8.04 -14.68
CA GLN A 95 1.85 -8.83 -13.49
C GLN A 95 0.62 -8.29 -12.76
N ALA A 96 0.52 -6.97 -12.58
CA ALA A 96 -0.62 -6.33 -11.95
C ALA A 96 -1.91 -6.55 -12.76
N ARG A 97 -1.87 -6.41 -14.10
CA ARG A 97 -3.00 -6.73 -14.99
C ARG A 97 -3.49 -8.16 -14.83
N ARG A 98 -2.56 -9.13 -14.81
CA ARG A 98 -2.91 -10.55 -14.60
C ARG A 98 -3.53 -10.80 -13.23
N VAL A 99 -2.96 -10.22 -12.17
CA VAL A 99 -3.48 -10.37 -10.80
C VAL A 99 -4.87 -9.74 -10.65
N ALA A 100 -5.06 -8.54 -11.21
CA ALA A 100 -6.33 -7.81 -11.14
C ALA A 100 -7.36 -8.24 -12.20
N SER A 101 -6.97 -9.04 -13.19
CA SER A 101 -7.78 -9.40 -14.36
C SER A 101 -8.31 -8.17 -15.12
N THR A 102 -7.42 -7.23 -15.42
CA THR A 102 -7.71 -5.96 -16.10
C THR A 102 -6.86 -5.79 -17.37
N SER A 103 -7.29 -4.94 -18.30
CA SER A 103 -6.61 -4.73 -19.60
C SER A 103 -6.00 -3.35 -19.81
N GLY A 104 -6.32 -2.36 -18.96
CA GLY A 104 -5.92 -0.97 -19.14
C GLY A 104 -4.61 -0.60 -18.43
N PRO A 105 -4.32 0.72 -18.32
CA PRO A 105 -3.11 1.22 -17.66
C PRO A 105 -3.00 0.82 -16.19
N VAL A 106 -1.76 0.72 -15.70
CA VAL A 106 -1.48 0.44 -14.28
C VAL A 106 -0.61 1.52 -13.66
N PHE A 107 -1.09 2.09 -12.55
CA PHE A 107 -0.33 3.06 -11.76
C PHE A 107 0.02 2.50 -10.38
N LEU A 108 1.25 2.71 -9.93
CA LEU A 108 1.75 2.34 -8.61
C LEU A 108 1.90 3.57 -7.71
N LEU A 109 1.15 3.63 -6.63
CA LEU A 109 1.35 4.58 -5.54
C LEU A 109 2.23 3.95 -4.46
N THR A 110 3.44 4.47 -4.29
CA THR A 110 4.47 3.92 -3.38
C THR A 110 5.31 5.03 -2.73
N ILE A 111 6.01 4.72 -1.63
CA ILE A 111 7.08 5.57 -1.09
C ILE A 111 8.41 5.00 -1.60
N PRO A 112 9.12 5.68 -2.53
CA PRO A 112 10.40 5.20 -3.01
C PRO A 112 11.46 5.14 -1.91
N ALA A 113 12.43 4.24 -2.06
CA ALA A 113 13.63 4.23 -1.24
C ALA A 113 14.36 5.58 -1.30
N SER A 114 14.96 5.97 -0.19
CA SER A 114 15.67 7.24 -0.05
C SER A 114 16.93 7.06 0.77
N VAL A 115 18.06 7.58 0.27
CA VAL A 115 19.38 7.50 0.91
C VAL A 115 19.68 6.10 1.48
N GLY A 116 19.45 5.06 0.66
CA GLY A 116 19.79 3.67 0.99
C GLY A 116 18.89 3.00 2.02
N TYR A 117 17.67 3.50 2.22
CA TYR A 117 16.69 2.91 3.12
C TYR A 117 15.30 2.93 2.49
N GLU A 118 14.58 1.83 2.65
CA GLU A 118 13.16 1.72 2.32
C GLU A 118 12.36 1.50 3.61
N GLN A 119 11.12 1.98 3.62
CA GLN A 119 10.12 1.74 4.64
C GLN A 119 8.80 2.24 4.08
N ASN A 120 8.01 1.29 3.58
CA ASN A 120 6.75 1.59 2.93
C ASN A 120 5.67 0.61 3.41
N PRO A 121 4.83 1.00 4.40
CA PRO A 121 3.81 0.12 4.95
C PRO A 121 2.68 -0.26 3.96
N LEU A 122 2.45 0.58 2.95
CA LEU A 122 1.33 0.41 2.01
C LEU A 122 1.70 0.97 0.63
N SER A 123 1.67 0.09 -0.37
CA SER A 123 1.59 0.46 -1.78
C SER A 123 0.24 0.09 -2.37
N LEU A 124 -0.23 0.88 -3.34
CA LEU A 124 -1.47 0.64 -4.07
C LEU A 124 -1.21 0.62 -5.57
N TYR A 125 -1.70 -0.42 -6.24
CA TYR A 125 -1.76 -0.47 -7.69
C TYR A 125 -3.17 -0.12 -8.12
N TYR A 126 -3.30 0.83 -9.05
CA TYR A 126 -4.56 1.24 -9.67
C TYR A 126 -4.63 0.58 -11.04
N CYS A 127 -5.51 -0.40 -11.18
CA CYS A 127 -5.64 -1.21 -12.37
C CYS A 127 -6.90 -0.79 -13.13
N TYR A 128 -6.69 -0.16 -14.28
CA TYR A 128 -7.78 0.34 -15.13
C TYR A 128 -8.24 -0.75 -16.09
N GLN A 129 -9.51 -0.68 -16.47
CA GLN A 129 -10.06 -1.43 -17.58
C GLN A 129 -10.17 -0.51 -18.79
N THR A 130 -9.78 -1.01 -19.97
CA THR A 130 -9.99 -0.32 -21.24
C THR A 130 -11.18 -0.97 -21.95
N ASP A 131 -12.20 -0.17 -22.21
CA ASP A 131 -13.38 -0.58 -22.96
C ASP A 131 -13.14 -0.54 -24.48
N GLN A 132 -14.09 -1.08 -25.26
CA GLN A 132 -14.00 -1.11 -26.73
C GLN A 132 -13.88 0.29 -27.34
N ASP A 133 -14.50 1.29 -26.70
CA ASP A 133 -14.46 2.70 -27.13
C ASP A 133 -13.21 3.45 -26.63
N SER A 134 -12.19 2.74 -26.13
CA SER A 134 -10.99 3.31 -25.50
C SER A 134 -11.24 4.13 -24.23
N ALA A 135 -12.46 4.12 -23.69
CA ALA A 135 -12.75 4.67 -22.38
C ALA A 135 -12.01 3.87 -21.30
N GLN A 136 -11.42 4.58 -20.33
CA GLN A 136 -10.70 3.97 -19.22
C GLN A 136 -11.43 4.26 -17.92
N HIS A 137 -11.67 3.21 -17.14
CA HIS A 137 -12.25 3.35 -15.80
C HIS A 137 -11.45 2.51 -14.80
N LEU A 138 -11.38 2.98 -13.56
CA LEU A 138 -10.68 2.27 -12.49
C LEU A 138 -11.53 1.06 -12.06
N GLU A 139 -11.09 -0.14 -12.41
CA GLU A 139 -11.84 -1.37 -12.19
C GLU A 139 -11.44 -2.05 -10.88
N LYS A 140 -10.13 -2.21 -10.62
CA LYS A 140 -9.60 -2.83 -9.39
C LYS A 140 -8.42 -2.06 -8.82
N CYS A 141 -8.20 -2.27 -7.53
CA CYS A 141 -6.93 -1.93 -6.89
C CYS A 141 -6.24 -3.18 -6.34
N ILE A 142 -4.91 -3.16 -6.27
CA ILE A 142 -4.12 -4.15 -5.52
C ILE A 142 -3.50 -3.44 -4.32
N ALA A 143 -3.71 -3.96 -3.12
CA ALA A 143 -3.01 -3.51 -1.93
C ALA A 143 -1.78 -4.40 -1.70
N GLU A 144 -0.62 -3.77 -1.52
CA GLU A 144 0.60 -4.41 -1.06
C GLU A 144 0.93 -3.84 0.32
N VAL A 145 0.80 -4.68 1.35
CA VAL A 145 0.98 -4.27 2.76
C VAL A 145 2.19 -4.98 3.32
N THR A 146 3.11 -4.23 3.91
CA THR A 146 4.31 -4.78 4.57
C THR A 146 4.24 -4.51 6.06
N ASN A 147 4.43 -5.54 6.88
CA ASN A 147 4.49 -5.39 8.33
C ASN A 147 5.92 -5.11 8.80
N THR A 148 6.00 -4.30 9.85
CA THR A 148 7.23 -4.00 10.57
C THR A 148 6.98 -4.36 12.04
N PRO A 149 7.86 -5.10 12.71
CA PRO A 149 9.23 -5.42 12.31
C PRO A 149 9.42 -6.81 11.65
N TRP A 150 8.36 -7.55 11.32
CA TRP A 150 8.51 -8.94 10.87
C TRP A 150 8.91 -9.12 9.41
N GLY A 151 8.76 -8.07 8.58
CA GLY A 151 9.21 -8.11 7.19
C GLY A 151 8.39 -9.08 6.34
N GLU A 152 7.13 -9.31 6.68
CA GLU A 152 6.19 -10.05 5.85
C GLU A 152 5.40 -9.05 5.02
N ARG A 153 5.15 -9.43 3.76
CA ARG A 153 4.39 -8.63 2.81
C ARG A 153 3.24 -9.48 2.28
N VAL A 154 2.07 -8.87 2.14
CA VAL A 154 0.90 -9.50 1.51
C VAL A 154 0.37 -8.62 0.40
N THR A 155 0.01 -9.24 -0.72
CA THR A 155 -0.67 -8.58 -1.84
C THR A 155 -2.05 -9.18 -2.06
N PHE A 156 -3.07 -8.34 -2.28
CA PHE A 156 -4.42 -8.78 -2.64
C PHE A 156 -5.20 -7.73 -3.43
N VAL A 157 -6.15 -8.20 -4.24
CA VAL A 157 -7.05 -7.36 -5.04
C VAL A 157 -8.25 -6.93 -4.20
N PHE A 158 -8.71 -5.69 -4.37
CA PHE A 158 -9.92 -5.16 -3.75
C PHE A 158 -10.67 -4.20 -4.70
N ASN A 159 -11.98 -4.04 -4.47
CA ASN A 159 -12.77 -3.02 -5.16
C ASN A 159 -12.50 -1.62 -4.57
N PRO A 160 -12.08 -0.62 -5.39
CA PRO A 160 -11.73 0.71 -4.90
C PRO A 160 -12.87 1.45 -4.20
N SER A 161 -14.12 1.27 -4.64
CA SER A 161 -15.29 1.95 -4.09
C SER A 161 -15.58 1.53 -2.65
N SER A 162 -15.47 0.23 -2.39
CA SER A 162 -15.54 -0.38 -1.06
C SER A 162 -15.27 -1.86 -1.15
N ASP A 163 -14.43 -2.37 -0.26
CA ASP A 163 -14.31 -3.80 -0.06
C ASP A 163 -14.14 -4.17 1.41
N LEU A 164 -14.49 -5.41 1.73
CA LEU A 164 -14.29 -6.03 3.04
C LEU A 164 -13.39 -7.24 2.86
N VAL A 165 -12.27 -7.25 3.59
CA VAL A 165 -11.19 -8.23 3.47
C VAL A 165 -10.88 -8.79 4.85
N ALA A 166 -10.81 -10.10 5.03
CA ALA A 166 -10.36 -10.67 6.30
C ALA A 166 -8.91 -10.22 6.54
N LYS A 167 -8.60 -9.73 7.75
CA LYS A 167 -7.27 -9.20 8.06
C LYS A 167 -6.19 -10.26 7.78
N PRO A 168 -5.31 -10.05 6.77
CA PRO A 168 -4.40 -11.09 6.30
C PRO A 168 -2.98 -10.99 6.87
N LEU A 169 -2.69 -9.95 7.66
CA LEU A 169 -1.35 -9.64 8.14
C LEU A 169 -1.35 -9.07 9.55
N HIS A 170 -0.38 -9.50 10.38
CA HIS A 170 -0.15 -8.95 11.70
C HIS A 170 0.66 -7.66 11.59
N VAL A 171 -0.03 -6.54 11.38
CA VAL A 171 0.58 -5.24 11.07
C VAL A 171 1.12 -4.47 12.28
N SER A 172 0.77 -4.88 13.50
CA SER A 172 1.20 -4.20 14.73
C SER A 172 1.17 -5.18 15.90
N PRO A 173 2.15 -5.15 16.82
CA PRO A 173 2.13 -5.94 18.03
C PRO A 173 1.00 -5.55 19.00
N PHE A 174 0.27 -4.47 18.73
CA PHE A 174 -0.87 -4.03 19.54
C PHE A 174 -2.20 -4.29 18.86
N MET A 175 -2.24 -5.13 17.81
CA MET A 175 -3.44 -5.45 17.04
C MET A 175 -3.42 -6.92 16.59
N ASP A 176 -4.31 -7.75 17.15
CA ASP A 176 -4.46 -9.18 16.81
C ASP A 176 -4.81 -9.44 15.33
N MET A 177 -4.88 -10.70 14.93
CA MET A 177 -5.24 -11.11 13.56
C MET A 177 -6.75 -11.11 13.29
N LEU A 178 -7.59 -10.78 14.27
CA LEU A 178 -9.03 -10.87 14.16
C LEU A 178 -9.60 -9.65 13.45
N GLY A 179 -10.83 -9.82 12.98
CA GLY A 179 -11.58 -8.80 12.28
C GLY A 179 -11.25 -8.64 10.80
N ASN A 180 -11.93 -7.66 10.22
CA ASN A 180 -11.96 -7.41 8.79
C ASN A 180 -11.50 -5.99 8.50
N TRP A 181 -10.80 -5.80 7.39
CA TRP A 181 -10.45 -4.50 6.83
C TRP A 181 -11.54 -4.06 5.87
N SER A 182 -12.22 -2.97 6.20
CA SER A 182 -12.98 -2.22 5.22
C SER A 182 -12.04 -1.20 4.56
N ILE A 183 -11.77 -1.41 3.27
CA ILE A 183 -10.82 -0.63 2.48
C ILE A 183 -11.54 0.13 1.36
N LYS A 184 -11.14 1.38 1.17
CA LYS A 184 -11.62 2.28 0.12
C LYS A 184 -10.46 3.10 -0.43
N SER A 185 -10.45 3.34 -1.74
CA SER A 185 -9.47 4.20 -2.40
C SER A 185 -10.14 4.98 -3.52
N SER A 186 -9.86 6.28 -3.64
CA SER A 186 -10.24 7.04 -4.82
C SER A 186 -9.34 6.73 -6.00
N ALA A 187 -9.82 6.98 -7.21
CA ALA A 187 -8.95 7.13 -8.35
C ALA A 187 -7.92 8.26 -8.10
N PRO A 188 -6.67 8.12 -8.59
CA PRO A 188 -5.68 9.19 -8.52
C PRO A 188 -6.14 10.42 -9.32
N GLY A 189 -5.99 11.61 -8.74
CA GLY A 189 -6.42 12.89 -9.31
C GLY A 189 -5.64 14.05 -8.70
N ASP A 190 -6.25 15.22 -8.53
CA ASP A 190 -5.64 16.30 -7.75
C ASP A 190 -5.57 15.96 -6.25
N TYR A 191 -6.52 15.17 -5.79
CA TYR A 191 -6.59 14.62 -4.45
C TYR A 191 -6.74 13.12 -4.52
N LEU A 192 -6.06 12.42 -3.62
CA LEU A 192 -6.15 10.97 -3.49
C LEU A 192 -6.42 10.64 -2.02
N HIS A 193 -7.43 9.82 -1.76
CA HIS A 193 -7.77 9.37 -0.42
C HIS A 193 -7.83 7.85 -0.34
N VAL A 194 -7.24 7.30 0.72
CA VAL A 194 -7.36 5.89 1.08
C VAL A 194 -7.85 5.81 2.51
N THR A 195 -8.84 4.96 2.77
CA THR A 195 -9.32 4.70 4.12
C THR A 195 -9.33 3.21 4.38
N ILE A 196 -8.76 2.81 5.51
CA ILE A 196 -8.79 1.44 6.02
C ILE A 196 -9.37 1.51 7.43
N SER A 197 -10.47 0.80 7.67
CA SER A 197 -11.04 0.64 9.01
C SER A 197 -11.07 -0.84 9.40
N VAL A 198 -10.89 -1.11 10.68
CA VAL A 198 -10.84 -2.48 11.21
C VAL A 198 -12.10 -2.75 12.01
N GLN A 199 -12.89 -3.70 11.51
CA GLN A 199 -14.10 -4.20 12.15
C GLN A 199 -13.75 -5.45 12.96
N HIS A 200 -13.62 -5.31 14.27
CA HIS A 200 -13.29 -6.42 15.17
C HIS A 200 -14.57 -7.05 15.74
N PRO A 201 -14.67 -8.39 15.85
CA PRO A 201 -15.86 -9.06 16.38
C PRO A 201 -16.24 -8.58 17.79
N GLU A 202 -15.25 -8.30 18.65
CA GLU A 202 -15.50 -7.88 20.04
C GLU A 202 -15.38 -6.37 20.27
N LEU A 203 -14.52 -5.68 19.50
CA LEU A 203 -14.20 -4.27 19.76
C LEU A 203 -14.99 -3.32 18.84
N GLY A 204 -15.67 -3.85 17.83
CA GLY A 204 -16.32 -3.09 16.76
C GLY A 204 -15.30 -2.36 15.89
N ASP A 205 -15.67 -1.18 15.39
CA ASP A 205 -14.82 -0.30 14.58
C ASP A 205 -13.74 0.39 15.41
N TYR A 206 -12.79 -0.39 15.93
CA TYR A 206 -11.87 0.09 16.95
C TYR A 206 -10.67 0.85 16.39
N PHE A 207 -10.37 0.72 15.10
CA PHE A 207 -9.23 1.36 14.46
C PHE A 207 -9.56 1.84 13.05
N SER A 208 -9.02 3.00 12.67
CA SER A 208 -9.03 3.49 11.30
C SER A 208 -7.73 4.20 10.95
N ALA A 209 -7.27 4.00 9.72
CA ALA A 209 -6.19 4.73 9.09
C ALA A 209 -6.70 5.44 7.83
N THR A 210 -6.33 6.69 7.65
CA THR A 210 -6.70 7.50 6.49
C THR A 210 -5.46 8.14 5.89
N LEU A 211 -5.21 7.89 4.61
CA LEU A 211 -4.21 8.59 3.80
C LEU A 211 -4.93 9.67 3.00
N LYS A 212 -4.50 10.92 3.12
CA LYS A 212 -4.98 12.04 2.30
C LYS A 212 -3.78 12.66 1.61
N LEU A 213 -3.81 12.68 0.28
CA LEU A 213 -2.74 13.17 -0.57
C LEU A 213 -3.25 14.26 -1.50
N LYS A 214 -2.41 15.26 -1.76
CA LYS A 214 -2.60 16.28 -2.78
C LYS A 214 -1.48 16.18 -3.80
N ARG A 215 -1.83 16.25 -5.08
CA ARG A 215 -0.86 16.29 -6.18
C ARG A 215 0.00 17.54 -6.06
N VAL A 216 1.30 17.36 -6.25
CA VAL A 216 2.28 18.45 -6.24
C VAL A 216 2.68 18.74 -7.69
N SER A 217 2.55 19.99 -8.11
CA SER A 217 3.07 20.42 -9.40
C SER A 217 4.60 20.29 -9.39
N PRO A 218 5.23 19.72 -10.43
CA PRO A 218 6.67 19.68 -10.51
C PRO A 218 7.21 21.10 -10.38
N SER A 219 8.07 21.35 -9.39
CA SER A 219 8.82 22.60 -9.37
C SER A 219 9.92 22.46 -10.42
N PHE A 220 10.07 23.44 -11.32
CA PHE A 220 11.14 23.41 -12.33
C PHE A 220 12.48 23.06 -11.67
N GLY A 221 13.07 21.92 -12.04
CA GLY A 221 14.35 21.43 -11.52
C GLY A 221 14.32 20.67 -10.18
N SER A 222 13.15 20.27 -9.65
CA SER A 222 13.11 19.45 -8.42
C SER A 222 13.49 18.00 -8.69
N ASP A 223 14.67 17.59 -8.24
CA ASP A 223 15.10 16.19 -8.20
C ASP A 223 14.20 15.38 -7.24
N HIS A 224 13.60 14.29 -7.72
CA HIS A 224 12.80 13.37 -6.89
C HIS A 224 13.56 12.94 -5.63
N SER A 225 14.89 12.78 -5.73
CA SER A 225 15.75 12.41 -4.60
C SER A 225 15.67 13.41 -3.44
N SER A 226 15.60 14.71 -3.76
CA SER A 226 15.44 15.77 -2.75
C SER A 226 14.02 15.79 -2.17
N PHE A 227 13.00 15.54 -3.01
CA PHE A 227 11.61 15.49 -2.57
C PHE A 227 11.37 14.37 -1.53
N PHE A 228 11.94 13.18 -1.76
CA PHE A 228 11.83 12.03 -0.87
C PHE A 228 12.93 11.96 0.20
N TYR A 229 13.74 13.00 0.38
CA TYR A 229 14.86 12.98 1.33
C TYR A 229 14.42 12.57 2.75
N LEU A 230 14.99 11.46 3.25
CA LEU A 230 14.69 10.82 4.54
C LEU A 230 13.21 10.46 4.77
N MET A 231 12.39 10.38 3.71
CA MET A 231 10.97 10.09 3.85
C MET A 231 10.74 8.69 4.47
N PRO A 232 11.36 7.60 4.00
CA PRO A 232 11.23 6.29 4.62
C PRO A 232 11.69 6.26 6.09
N HIS A 233 12.81 6.93 6.43
CA HIS A 233 13.28 7.05 7.81
C HIS A 233 12.27 7.71 8.72
N LYS A 234 11.64 8.79 8.25
CA LYS A 234 10.57 9.48 9.00
C LYS A 234 9.41 8.52 9.25
N VAL A 235 8.97 7.76 8.25
CA VAL A 235 7.90 6.75 8.42
C VAL A 235 8.29 5.73 9.49
N ALA A 236 9.51 5.19 9.44
CA ALA A 236 9.99 4.22 10.44
C ALA A 236 9.98 4.80 11.86
N ILE A 237 10.54 6.00 12.04
CA ILE A 237 10.58 6.71 13.34
C ILE A 237 9.16 6.88 13.89
N TRP A 238 8.21 7.34 13.08
CA TRP A 238 6.82 7.51 13.52
C TRP A 238 6.17 6.18 13.94
N ILE A 239 6.38 5.09 13.19
CA ILE A 239 5.85 3.76 13.52
C ILE A 239 6.39 3.31 14.89
N TYR A 240 7.71 3.33 15.08
CA TYR A 240 8.32 2.87 16.33
C TYR A 240 7.97 3.78 17.51
N TRP A 241 7.91 5.10 17.30
CA TRP A 241 7.53 6.05 18.34
C TRP A 241 6.10 5.83 18.85
N HIS A 242 5.15 5.59 17.94
CA HIS A 242 3.76 5.32 18.33
C HIS A 242 3.57 3.91 18.90
N ALA A 243 4.33 2.93 18.44
CA ALA A 243 4.39 1.61 19.07
C ALA A 243 4.87 1.73 20.54
N PHE A 244 5.94 2.49 20.79
CA PHE A 244 6.42 2.76 22.15
C PHE A 244 5.39 3.49 23.01
N LYS A 245 4.70 4.51 22.46
CA LYS A 245 3.62 5.21 23.19
C LYS A 245 2.45 4.29 23.54
N LEU A 246 2.08 3.34 22.68
CA LEU A 246 1.01 2.37 22.98
C LEU A 246 1.43 1.41 24.10
N TRP A 247 2.67 0.92 24.04
CA TRP A 247 3.25 0.11 25.11
C TRP A 247 3.26 0.86 26.45
N TRP A 248 3.71 2.11 26.44
CA TRP A 248 3.70 2.98 27.63
C TRP A 248 2.29 3.22 28.18
N LYS A 249 1.28 3.27 27.31
CA LYS A 249 -0.14 3.36 27.69
C LYS A 249 -0.74 2.02 28.17
N GLY A 250 0.06 0.96 28.31
CA GLY A 250 -0.39 -0.34 28.81
C GLY A 250 -1.21 -1.15 27.81
N VAL A 251 -1.13 -0.88 26.51
CA VAL A 251 -1.80 -1.73 25.51
C VAL A 251 -1.08 -3.07 25.43
N GLN A 252 -1.85 -4.16 25.51
CA GLN A 252 -1.31 -5.51 25.49
C GLN A 252 -0.45 -5.77 24.24
N PHE A 253 0.75 -6.26 24.47
CA PHE A 253 1.62 -6.77 23.42
C PHE A 253 1.17 -8.17 23.01
N LEU A 254 0.99 -8.36 21.71
CA LEU A 254 0.59 -9.60 21.08
C LEU A 254 1.77 -10.14 20.26
N GLN A 255 2.19 -11.36 20.57
CA GLN A 255 3.27 -12.00 19.83
C GLN A 255 2.82 -12.34 18.41
N HIS A 256 3.77 -12.24 17.47
CA HIS A 256 3.49 -12.56 16.08
C HIS A 256 2.97 -13.99 15.92
N PRO A 257 1.89 -14.21 15.16
CA PRO A 257 1.25 -15.52 15.03
C PRO A 257 2.18 -16.60 14.48
N ARG A 258 3.24 -16.24 13.74
CA ARG A 258 4.26 -17.19 13.25
C ARG A 258 4.88 -18.08 14.34
N TYR A 259 4.85 -17.65 15.61
CA TYR A 259 5.42 -18.40 16.73
C TYR A 259 4.40 -19.28 17.45
N THR A 260 3.10 -19.04 17.28
CA THR A 260 2.02 -19.72 18.03
C THR A 260 1.09 -20.51 17.13
N ASN A 261 0.87 -20.06 15.90
CA ASN A 261 0.00 -20.68 14.91
C ASN A 261 0.67 -20.64 13.52
N PRO A 262 1.28 -21.76 13.07
CA PRO A 262 1.86 -21.85 11.73
C PRO A 262 0.86 -21.70 10.56
N SER A 263 -0.42 -22.03 10.78
CA SER A 263 -1.47 -21.98 9.75
C SER A 263 -2.14 -20.60 9.61
N TYR A 264 -1.68 -19.57 10.34
CA TYR A 264 -2.35 -18.27 10.40
C TYR A 264 -2.63 -17.60 9.04
N LYS A 265 -1.79 -17.85 8.01
CA LYS A 265 -2.00 -17.40 6.63
C LYS A 265 -3.14 -18.16 5.93
N ALA A 266 -3.20 -19.47 6.13
CA ALA A 266 -4.29 -20.30 5.62
C ALA A 266 -5.61 -19.91 6.31
N ASP A 267 -5.59 -19.69 7.63
CA ASP A 267 -6.76 -19.26 8.40
C ASP A 267 -7.28 -17.90 7.91
N ALA A 268 -6.39 -16.96 7.57
CA ALA A 268 -6.79 -15.71 6.94
C ALA A 268 -7.45 -15.91 5.57
N THR A 269 -6.94 -16.84 4.75
CA THR A 269 -7.54 -17.19 3.46
C THR A 269 -8.93 -17.80 3.61
N ILE A 270 -9.09 -18.75 4.54
CA ILE A 270 -10.38 -19.40 4.82
C ILE A 270 -11.41 -18.37 5.30
N ARG A 271 -11.02 -17.49 6.23
CA ARG A 271 -11.90 -16.41 6.70
C ARG A 271 -12.33 -15.49 5.55
N ASP A 272 -11.42 -15.13 4.65
CA ASP A 272 -11.76 -14.27 3.52
C ASP A 272 -12.71 -14.95 2.53
N GLN A 273 -12.50 -16.23 2.24
CA GLN A 273 -13.41 -17.03 1.42
C GLN A 273 -14.83 -17.07 2.03
N GLN A 274 -14.93 -17.27 3.34
CA GLN A 274 -16.21 -17.23 4.06
C GLN A 274 -16.90 -15.86 3.92
N LEU A 275 -16.14 -14.76 4.06
CA LEU A 275 -16.69 -13.41 3.86
C LEU A 275 -17.22 -13.19 2.44
N GLN A 276 -16.52 -13.69 1.42
CA GLN A 276 -16.97 -13.58 0.03
C GLN A 276 -18.23 -14.42 -0.23
N CYS A 277 -18.30 -15.64 0.31
CA CYS A 277 -19.49 -16.50 0.20
C CYS A 277 -20.71 -15.86 0.87
N CYS A 278 -20.57 -15.32 2.08
CA CYS A 278 -21.65 -14.65 2.79
C CYS A 278 -22.18 -13.43 2.04
N LYS A 279 -21.29 -12.64 1.39
CA LYS A 279 -21.72 -11.53 0.53
C LYS A 279 -22.58 -12.01 -0.65
N ARG A 280 -22.20 -13.12 -1.29
CA ARG A 280 -22.96 -13.69 -2.42
C ARG A 280 -24.36 -14.19 -2.00
N ILE A 281 -24.46 -14.81 -0.83
CA ILE A 281 -25.73 -15.31 -0.30
C ILE A 281 -26.63 -14.13 0.12
N GLY A 282 -26.06 -13.13 0.81
CA GLY A 282 -26.79 -11.94 1.23
C GLY A 282 -27.29 -11.07 0.07
N SER A 283 -26.57 -11.02 -1.06
CA SER A 283 -27.06 -10.38 -2.30
C SER A 283 -28.16 -11.17 -3.01
N SER A 284 -28.31 -12.47 -2.71
CA SER A 284 -29.31 -13.35 -3.34
C SER A 284 -30.63 -13.44 -2.57
N GLN A 285 -30.76 -12.84 -1.39
CA GLN A 285 -31.98 -12.91 -0.57
C GLN A 285 -32.95 -11.73 -0.78
N ASN A 286 -32.67 -10.82 -1.71
CA ASN A 286 -33.65 -9.85 -2.21
C ASN A 286 -34.02 -10.16 -3.67
N ASN A 287 -34.74 -11.27 -3.88
CA ASN A 287 -35.90 -11.32 -4.76
C ASN A 287 -36.55 -12.71 -4.72
N GLN A 288 -37.87 -12.68 -4.89
CA GLN A 288 -38.86 -13.71 -4.65
C GLN A 288 -38.55 -15.12 -5.20
N VAL A 289 -39.07 -16.09 -4.45
CA VAL A 289 -39.39 -17.46 -4.86
C VAL A 289 -40.31 -17.44 -6.08
N SER A 290 -39.85 -17.99 -7.21
CA SER A 290 -40.67 -18.77 -8.16
C SER A 290 -39.84 -19.28 -9.36
N GLU A 291 -39.74 -20.60 -9.43
CA GLU A 291 -39.68 -21.51 -10.60
C GLU A 291 -38.84 -21.21 -11.87
N ILE A 292 -37.85 -22.10 -12.06
CA ILE A 292 -37.53 -22.94 -13.24
C ILE A 292 -37.20 -22.29 -14.60
N GLU A 293 -36.03 -22.73 -15.11
CA GLU A 293 -35.55 -22.84 -16.49
C GLU A 293 -34.79 -21.69 -17.19
N ASN A 294 -33.53 -22.02 -17.50
CA ASN A 294 -32.81 -21.72 -18.74
C ASN A 294 -32.76 -20.26 -19.22
N LYS A 295 -31.91 -19.47 -18.56
CA LYS A 295 -31.04 -18.52 -19.26
C LYS A 295 -29.83 -18.20 -18.40
N VAL A 296 -28.74 -18.95 -18.60
CA VAL A 296 -27.41 -18.54 -18.11
C VAL A 296 -26.98 -17.37 -18.98
N ASP A 297 -27.44 -16.19 -18.60
CA ASP A 297 -27.10 -14.94 -19.26
C ASP A 297 -25.68 -14.53 -18.88
N ARG A 298 -24.98 -13.99 -19.88
CA ARG A 298 -23.51 -13.83 -19.96
C ARG A 298 -22.94 -12.72 -19.08
N ASN A 299 -23.24 -12.69 -17.78
CA ASN A 299 -22.68 -11.71 -16.83
C ASN A 299 -21.94 -12.31 -15.62
N ASP A 300 -21.76 -13.63 -15.54
CA ASP A 300 -21.14 -14.28 -14.37
C ASP A 300 -19.60 -14.50 -14.50
N ARG A 301 -18.89 -13.59 -15.21
CA ARG A 301 -17.41 -13.66 -15.38
C ARG A 301 -16.59 -12.80 -14.42
N MET A 302 -17.21 -12.15 -13.44
CA MET A 302 -16.54 -11.16 -12.58
C MET A 302 -16.67 -11.49 -11.07
N ASN A 303 -16.03 -12.56 -10.62
CA ASN A 303 -15.40 -12.58 -9.28
C ASN A 303 -14.59 -13.87 -9.08
N GLY A 304 -13.35 -13.86 -9.57
CA GLY A 304 -12.37 -14.83 -9.07
C GLY A 304 -12.19 -14.63 -7.57
N ASN A 305 -12.19 -15.73 -6.80
CA ASN A 305 -11.90 -15.67 -5.36
C ASN A 305 -10.65 -14.82 -5.12
N ARG A 306 -10.76 -13.80 -4.26
CA ARG A 306 -9.62 -12.96 -3.87
C ARG A 306 -8.49 -13.87 -3.40
N LYS A 307 -7.30 -13.67 -3.99
CA LYS A 307 -6.11 -14.43 -3.64
C LYS A 307 -5.13 -13.53 -2.90
N PHE A 308 -4.77 -13.95 -1.69
CA PHE A 308 -3.63 -13.39 -0.98
C PHE A 308 -2.34 -14.06 -1.47
N THR A 309 -1.30 -13.25 -1.67
CA THR A 309 0.05 -13.75 -1.92
C THR A 309 0.97 -13.15 -0.85
N TRP A 310 1.64 -14.01 -0.08
CA TRP A 310 2.60 -13.58 0.94
C TRP A 310 4.03 -13.74 0.43
N THR A 311 4.83 -12.71 0.64
CA THR A 311 6.28 -12.69 0.36
C THR A 311 7.02 -12.13 1.57
N ASN A 312 8.35 -12.24 1.57
CA ASN A 312 9.19 -11.61 2.59
C ASN A 312 9.77 -10.30 2.03
N ALA A 313 9.70 -9.22 2.80
CA ALA A 313 10.53 -8.05 2.61
C ALA A 313 11.93 -8.32 3.17
N LYS A 314 12.98 -7.93 2.45
CA LYS A 314 14.35 -8.12 2.97
C LYS A 314 14.59 -7.11 4.08
N TRP A 315 15.26 -7.54 5.15
CA TRP A 315 15.64 -6.66 6.25
C TRP A 315 16.97 -5.95 5.94
N PRO A 316 17.24 -4.68 6.36
CA PRO A 316 16.42 -3.75 7.13
C PRO A 316 15.51 -2.91 6.24
N TRP A 317 14.62 -3.61 5.51
CA TRP A 317 13.65 -3.13 4.52
C TRP A 317 14.38 -2.61 3.26
N SER A 318 14.48 -3.54 2.29
CA SER A 318 15.09 -3.43 0.94
C SER A 318 14.70 -2.18 0.23
#